data_AF-A0A1N6ADP1-F1
#
_entry.id   AF-A0A1N6ADP1-F1
#
_cell.length_a   1.000
_cell.length_b   1.000
_cell.length_c   1.000
_cell.angle_alpha   90.00
_cell.angle_beta   90.00
_cell.angle_gamma   90.00
#
_symmetry.space_group_name_H-M   'P 1'
#
loop_
_entity.id
_entity.type
_entity.pdbx_description
1 polymer ?
#
loop_
_entity_poly.entity_id
_entity_poly.type
_entity_poly.pdbx_seq_one_letter_code
_entity_poly.pdbx_strand_id
1 'polypeptide(L)'
;MGHPDELDDNWLNGEEITCPECHEHLYRLDHSPLLDCYFLYCDGCPMRVDVSYYDSTCIAIADALPARDGSRSTLMDALETRLRRCDCGGRFRDSAPRRCHRCSAVLTAISAPSGVDVWPGWWTDETDTDSLEEEFTARYFRTEDLWKH
;
A
#
# COMPACT_ATOMS: atom_id res chain seq x y z
N MET A 1 11.04 15.22 38.65
CA MET A 1 10.53 13.91 38.26
C MET A 1 10.34 13.97 36.75
N GLY A 2 11.31 13.51 35.98
CA GLY A 2 11.14 13.38 34.53
C GLY A 2 10.56 11.99 34.27
N HIS A 3 9.39 11.91 33.64
CA HIS A 3 8.79 10.66 33.22
C HIS A 3 9.65 10.05 32.10
N PRO A 4 10.29 8.89 32.31
CA PRO A 4 10.93 8.13 31.26
C PRO A 4 9.95 7.02 30.86
N ASP A 5 9.15 7.23 29.81
CA ASP A 5 8.43 6.21 29.00
C ASP A 5 7.23 6.83 28.25
N GLU A 6 7.42 7.94 27.56
CA GLU A 6 6.62 8.21 26.34
C GLU A 6 7.46 7.67 25.18
N LEU A 7 7.51 6.34 25.07
CA LEU A 7 7.96 5.70 23.85
C LEU A 7 6.94 6.09 22.79
N ASP A 8 7.37 6.97 21.90
CA ASP A 8 6.69 7.44 20.70
C ASP A 8 5.76 6.36 20.12
N ASP A 9 4.44 6.52 20.31
CA ASP A 9 3.39 5.63 19.78
C ASP A 9 3.35 5.67 18.23
N ASN A 10 4.27 6.40 17.59
CA ASN A 10 4.45 6.49 16.15
C ASN A 10 5.30 5.36 15.55
N TRP A 11 5.05 4.12 15.98
CA TRP A 11 5.83 2.95 15.54
C TRP A 11 5.71 2.62 14.03
N LEU A 12 4.73 3.23 13.33
CA LEU A 12 4.54 3.13 11.88
C LEU A 12 4.99 4.40 11.14
N ASN A 13 5.78 5.28 11.75
CA ASN A 13 6.34 6.48 11.11
C ASN A 13 5.28 7.33 10.38
N GLY A 14 4.11 7.42 11.00
CA GLY A 14 2.98 8.22 10.57
C GLY A 14 3.33 9.71 10.49
N GLU A 15 2.92 10.35 9.40
CA GLU A 15 3.19 11.77 9.16
C GLU A 15 2.08 12.39 8.28
N GLU A 16 1.60 13.57 8.66
CA GLU A 16 0.76 14.39 7.80
C GLU A 16 1.55 14.94 6.61
N ILE A 17 0.98 14.82 5.42
CA ILE A 17 1.54 15.40 4.20
C ILE A 17 0.47 16.14 3.43
N THR A 18 0.89 17.08 2.58
CA THR A 18 -0.01 17.82 1.69
C THR A 18 0.25 17.43 0.25
N CYS A 19 -0.81 17.15 -0.51
CA CYS A 19 -0.67 16.95 -1.95
C CYS A 19 -0.13 18.23 -2.62
N PRO A 20 0.96 18.16 -3.40
CA PRO A 20 1.53 19.36 -4.03
C PRO A 20 0.64 19.96 -5.12
N GLU A 21 -0.27 19.17 -5.70
CA GLU A 21 -1.10 19.59 -6.83
C GLU A 21 -2.48 20.10 -6.39
N CYS A 22 -3.18 19.38 -5.50
CA CYS A 22 -4.55 19.75 -5.09
C CYS A 22 -4.66 20.22 -3.64
N HIS A 23 -3.54 20.28 -2.91
CA HIS A 23 -3.47 20.71 -1.51
C HIS A 23 -4.33 19.90 -0.53
N GLU A 24 -4.74 18.69 -0.93
CA GLU A 24 -5.44 17.76 -0.05
C GLU A 24 -4.53 17.39 1.13
N HIS A 25 -5.12 17.36 2.33
CA HIS A 25 -4.47 16.86 3.54
C HIS A 25 -4.52 15.33 3.53
N LEU A 26 -3.35 14.72 3.65
CA LEU A 26 -3.15 13.28 3.58
C LEU A 26 -2.36 12.83 4.79
N TYR A 27 -2.46 11.54 5.10
CA TYR A 27 -1.64 10.92 6.12
C TYR A 27 -0.86 9.76 5.52
N ARG A 28 0.46 9.77 5.67
CA ARG A 28 1.29 8.61 5.29
C ARG A 28 1.63 7.80 6.53
N LEU A 29 1.78 6.48 6.36
CA LEU A 29 2.34 5.60 7.39
C LEU A 29 2.99 4.38 6.76
N ASP A 30 3.93 3.78 7.45
CA ASP A 30 4.53 2.50 7.08
C ASP A 30 3.52 1.35 7.27
N HIS A 31 3.64 0.30 6.46
CA HIS A 31 2.89 -0.92 6.68
C HIS A 31 3.26 -1.55 8.01
N SER A 32 2.25 -2.08 8.70
CA SER A 32 2.52 -2.94 9.84
C SER A 32 3.31 -4.18 9.40
N PRO A 33 4.45 -4.49 10.06
CA PRO A 33 5.20 -5.71 9.79
C PRO A 33 4.43 -6.98 10.17
N LEU A 34 3.28 -6.84 10.85
CA LEU A 34 2.38 -7.93 11.24
C LEU A 34 1.28 -8.20 10.19
N LEU A 35 1.22 -7.41 9.12
CA LEU A 35 0.33 -7.68 7.99
C LEU A 35 0.99 -8.67 7.05
N ASP A 36 0.44 -9.89 7.00
CA ASP A 36 0.89 -10.98 6.13
C ASP A 36 0.44 -10.79 4.66
N CYS A 37 0.77 -9.63 4.09
CA CYS A 37 0.38 -9.23 2.74
C CYS A 37 1.53 -8.52 2.00
N TYR A 38 1.61 -8.74 0.69
CA TYR A 38 2.33 -7.86 -0.22
C TYR A 38 1.37 -6.78 -0.74
N PHE A 39 1.80 -5.53 -0.63
CA PHE A 39 1.02 -4.37 -1.10
C PHE A 39 1.61 -3.84 -2.40
N LEU A 40 0.86 -3.91 -3.49
CA LEU A 40 1.28 -3.41 -4.79
C LEU A 40 0.34 -2.30 -5.25
N TYR A 41 0.89 -1.26 -5.87
CA TYR A 41 0.15 -0.03 -6.14
C TYR A 41 0.08 0.23 -7.62
N CYS A 42 -1.02 0.84 -8.04
CA CYS A 42 -1.22 1.15 -9.44
C CYS A 42 -0.32 2.30 -9.88
N ASP A 43 0.43 2.10 -10.96
CA ASP A 43 1.25 3.15 -11.58
C ASP A 43 0.43 4.30 -12.20
N GLY A 44 -0.89 4.15 -12.36
CA GLY A 44 -1.78 5.12 -13.01
C GLY A 44 -2.82 5.79 -12.13
N CYS A 45 -3.14 5.25 -10.95
CA CYS A 45 -4.20 5.78 -10.08
C CYS A 45 -3.95 5.40 -8.61
N PRO A 46 -4.76 5.88 -7.64
CA PRO A 46 -4.56 5.61 -6.21
C PRO A 46 -4.88 4.17 -5.76
N MET A 47 -5.22 3.27 -6.68
CA MET A 47 -5.59 1.89 -6.34
C MET A 47 -4.40 1.08 -5.82
N ARG A 48 -4.69 0.20 -4.87
CA ARG A 48 -3.77 -0.81 -4.31
C ARG A 48 -4.36 -2.21 -4.46
N VAL A 49 -3.51 -3.21 -4.56
CA VAL A 49 -3.86 -4.62 -4.39
C VAL A 49 -3.11 -5.20 -3.19
N ASP A 50 -3.81 -6.04 -2.45
CA ASP A 50 -3.32 -6.66 -1.22
C ASP A 50 -3.24 -8.16 -1.48
N VAL A 51 -2.02 -8.65 -1.71
CA VAL A 51 -1.77 -10.06 -1.99
C VAL A 51 -1.42 -10.75 -0.68
N SER A 52 -2.36 -11.52 -0.12
CA SER A 52 -2.10 -12.32 1.08
C SER A 52 -0.98 -13.34 0.84
N TYR A 53 -0.12 -13.53 1.84
CA TYR A 53 0.87 -14.61 1.83
C TYR A 53 0.23 -16.00 1.78
N TYR A 54 -1.03 -16.11 2.20
CA TYR A 54 -1.81 -17.34 2.21
C TYR A 54 -2.63 -17.56 0.93
N ASP A 55 -2.57 -16.64 -0.03
CA ASP A 55 -3.22 -16.83 -1.33
C ASP A 55 -2.55 -17.99 -2.09
N SER A 56 -3.37 -18.94 -2.55
CA SER A 56 -2.87 -20.16 -3.23
C SER A 56 -2.06 -19.87 -4.50
N THR A 57 -2.37 -18.80 -5.23
CA THR A 57 -1.62 -18.38 -6.41
C THR A 57 -0.31 -17.73 -6.00
N CYS A 58 -0.30 -16.90 -4.94
CA CYS A 58 0.92 -16.35 -4.37
C CYS A 58 1.89 -17.47 -3.93
N ILE A 59 1.39 -18.48 -3.20
CA ILE A 59 2.17 -19.65 -2.78
C ILE A 59 2.73 -20.39 -4.00
N ALA A 60 1.88 -20.69 -5.00
CA ALA A 60 2.32 -21.39 -6.21
C ALA A 60 3.37 -20.61 -7.01
N ILE A 61 3.29 -19.28 -7.04
CA ILE A 61 4.30 -18.42 -7.66
C ILE A 61 5.61 -18.51 -6.86
N ALA A 62 5.56 -18.38 -5.54
CA ALA A 62 6.74 -18.44 -4.68
C ALA A 62 7.45 -19.80 -4.77
N ASP A 63 6.71 -20.91 -4.75
CA ASP A 63 7.23 -22.28 -4.84
C ASP A 63 7.88 -22.57 -6.22
N ALA A 64 7.43 -21.89 -7.27
CA ALA A 64 8.00 -22.03 -8.61
C ALA A 64 9.33 -21.28 -8.80
N LEU A 65 9.68 -20.38 -7.88
CA LEU A 65 10.93 -19.62 -7.96
C LEU A 65 12.12 -20.48 -7.49
N PRO A 66 13.25 -20.49 -8.21
CA PRO A 66 14.45 -21.18 -7.75
C PRO A 66 14.93 -20.64 -6.41
N ALA A 67 15.36 -21.52 -5.49
CA ALA A 67 15.84 -21.12 -4.16
C ALA A 67 17.00 -20.09 -4.18
N ARG A 68 17.78 -20.05 -5.27
CA ARG A 68 18.86 -19.06 -5.50
C ARG A 68 18.37 -17.68 -5.96
N ASP A 69 17.14 -17.62 -6.47
CA ASP A 69 16.50 -16.42 -7.01
C ASP A 69 15.49 -15.82 -6.01
N GLY A 70 15.43 -16.33 -4.78
CA GLY A 70 14.49 -15.95 -3.70
C GLY A 70 14.63 -14.52 -3.16
N SER A 71 15.17 -13.59 -3.95
CA SER A 71 15.14 -12.17 -3.62
C SER A 71 13.69 -11.66 -3.66
N ARG A 72 13.36 -10.72 -2.77
CA ARG A 72 12.05 -10.02 -2.78
C ARG A 72 11.74 -9.47 -4.17
N SER A 73 12.73 -8.90 -4.87
CA SER A 73 12.55 -8.34 -6.21
C SER A 73 12.03 -9.38 -7.21
N THR A 74 12.63 -10.58 -7.24
CA THR A 74 12.20 -11.64 -8.15
C THR A 74 10.76 -12.08 -7.87
N LEU A 75 10.40 -12.18 -6.59
CA LEU A 75 9.03 -12.51 -6.20
C LEU A 75 8.07 -11.41 -6.65
N MET A 76 8.39 -10.15 -6.39
CA MET A 76 7.54 -9.02 -6.81
C MET A 76 7.35 -9.02 -8.33
N ASP A 77 8.42 -9.15 -9.12
CA ASP A 77 8.32 -9.21 -10.58
C ASP A 77 7.40 -10.35 -11.07
N ALA A 78 7.46 -11.50 -10.41
CA ALA A 78 6.61 -12.65 -10.72
C ALA A 78 5.13 -12.39 -10.36
N LEU A 79 4.87 -11.81 -9.18
CA LEU A 79 3.52 -11.41 -8.75
C LEU A 79 2.93 -10.36 -9.70
N GLU A 80 3.66 -9.27 -9.95
CA GLU A 80 3.28 -8.18 -10.86
C GLU A 80 2.92 -8.67 -12.26
N THR A 81 3.63 -9.68 -12.75
CA THR A 81 3.36 -10.29 -14.06
C THR A 81 2.04 -11.07 -14.08
N ARG A 82 1.62 -11.64 -12.94
CA ARG A 82 0.40 -12.46 -12.82
C ARG A 82 -0.83 -11.66 -12.42
N LEU A 83 -0.65 -10.48 -11.82
CA LEU A 83 -1.75 -9.58 -11.45
C LEU A 83 -2.52 -9.06 -12.66
N ARG A 84 -3.85 -8.99 -12.54
CA ARG A 84 -4.73 -8.28 -13.48
C ARG A 84 -4.33 -6.81 -13.54
N ARG A 85 -4.60 -6.19 -14.68
CA ARG A 85 -4.41 -4.75 -14.83
C ARG A 85 -5.45 -4.02 -13.99
N CYS A 86 -5.08 -2.84 -13.51
CA CYS A 86 -6.04 -1.94 -12.89
C CYS A 86 -7.08 -1.50 -13.92
N ASP A 87 -8.31 -1.22 -13.48
CA ASP A 87 -9.40 -0.76 -14.37
C ASP A 87 -9.10 0.59 -15.03
N CYS A 88 -8.21 1.41 -14.45
CA CYS A 88 -7.72 2.62 -15.10
C CYS A 88 -6.75 2.34 -16.29
N GLY A 89 -6.39 1.07 -16.50
CA GLY A 89 -5.41 0.62 -17.50
C GLY A 89 -3.98 0.50 -16.96
N GLY A 90 -3.70 0.96 -15.73
CA GLY A 90 -2.38 0.86 -15.09
C GLY A 90 -1.97 -0.56 -14.68
N ARG A 91 -0.74 -0.68 -14.17
CA ARG A 91 -0.18 -1.92 -13.61
C ARG A 91 0.10 -1.75 -12.13
N PHE A 92 -0.16 -2.81 -11.37
CA PHE A 92 0.24 -2.89 -9.97
C PHE A 92 1.71 -3.25 -9.88
N ARG A 93 2.47 -2.45 -9.14
CA ARG A 93 3.92 -2.60 -8.94
C ARG A 93 4.27 -2.41 -7.47
N ASP A 94 5.22 -3.18 -6.97
CA ASP A 94 5.85 -2.96 -5.65
C ASP A 94 6.60 -1.63 -5.66
N SER A 95 7.08 -1.18 -6.82
CA SER A 95 7.81 0.08 -7.00
C SER A 95 6.98 1.27 -7.48
N ALA A 96 5.66 1.12 -7.63
CA ALA A 96 4.82 2.22 -8.09
C ALA A 96 4.83 3.36 -7.07
N PRO A 97 4.86 4.63 -7.53
CA PRO A 97 4.79 5.75 -6.60
C PRO A 97 3.40 5.85 -5.96
N ARG A 98 3.34 6.41 -4.76
CA ARG A 98 2.05 6.75 -4.14
C ARG A 98 1.40 7.93 -4.84
N ARG A 99 0.07 7.91 -4.89
CA ARG A 99 -0.73 8.91 -5.57
C ARG A 99 -1.80 9.46 -4.63
N CYS A 100 -2.09 10.74 -4.76
CA CYS A 100 -3.17 11.38 -4.02
C CYS A 100 -4.52 10.74 -4.39
N HIS A 101 -5.28 10.28 -3.40
CA HIS A 101 -6.60 9.69 -3.63
C HIS A 101 -7.63 10.68 -4.20
N ARG A 102 -7.39 11.99 -4.05
CA ARG A 102 -8.28 13.04 -4.58
C ARG A 102 -8.01 13.40 -6.04
N CYS A 103 -6.75 13.64 -6.42
CA CYS A 103 -6.39 14.15 -7.76
C CYS A 103 -5.50 13.20 -8.58
N SER A 104 -5.11 12.04 -8.03
CA SER A 104 -4.19 11.06 -8.64
C SER A 104 -2.76 11.56 -8.91
N ALA A 105 -2.40 12.77 -8.49
CA ALA A 105 -1.04 13.29 -8.59
C ALA A 105 -0.04 12.40 -7.84
N VAL A 106 1.17 12.28 -8.38
CA VAL A 106 2.27 11.56 -7.73
C VAL A 106 2.72 12.32 -6.49
N LEU A 107 2.82 11.62 -5.36
CA LEU A 107 3.28 12.18 -4.09
C LEU A 107 4.80 12.02 -4.00
N THR A 108 5.55 12.93 -4.62
CA THR A 108 7.02 12.85 -4.74
C THR A 108 7.76 12.93 -3.39
N ALA A 109 7.09 13.42 -2.34
CA ALA A 109 7.63 13.43 -0.98
C ALA A 109 7.69 12.03 -0.34
N ILE A 110 7.00 11.04 -0.91
CA ILE A 110 7.07 9.64 -0.48
C ILE A 110 8.10 8.94 -1.36
N SER A 111 9.32 8.79 -0.82
CA SER A 111 10.47 8.20 -1.53
C SER A 111 10.48 6.68 -1.51
N ALA A 112 9.63 6.04 -0.70
CA ALA A 112 9.61 4.59 -0.56
C ALA A 112 8.88 3.93 -1.74
N PRO A 113 9.50 2.97 -2.46
CA PRO A 113 8.85 2.25 -3.55
C PRO A 113 7.65 1.43 -3.03
N SER A 114 7.87 0.71 -1.93
CA SER A 114 6.91 -0.13 -1.21
C SER A 114 6.97 0.20 0.28
N GLY A 115 6.01 -0.25 1.08
CA GLY A 115 6.14 -0.16 2.53
C GLY A 115 5.40 0.99 3.18
N VAL A 116 4.81 1.90 2.40
CA VAL A 116 4.16 3.13 2.88
C VAL A 116 2.77 3.26 2.27
N ASP A 117 1.76 3.47 3.09
CA ASP A 117 0.39 3.80 2.67
C ASP A 117 0.10 5.29 2.72
N VAL A 118 -0.94 5.68 2.00
CA VAL A 118 -1.47 7.05 2.01
C VAL A 118 -2.96 6.99 2.24
N TRP A 119 -3.36 7.58 3.35
CA TRP A 119 -4.74 7.70 3.80
C TRP A 119 -5.21 9.15 3.70
N PRO A 120 -6.53 9.37 3.74
CA PRO A 120 -7.07 10.71 3.95
C PRO A 120 -6.61 11.31 5.30
N GLY A 121 -6.58 12.63 5.39
CA GLY A 121 -6.12 13.33 6.60
C GLY A 121 -6.92 13.04 7.87
N TRP A 122 -8.17 12.53 7.75
CA TRP A 122 -8.98 12.14 8.91
C TRP A 122 -8.47 10.86 9.61
N TRP A 123 -7.48 10.15 9.06
CA TRP A 123 -6.94 8.92 9.67
C TRP A 123 -6.44 9.12 11.11
N THR A 124 -5.97 10.32 11.44
CA THR A 124 -5.50 10.67 12.78
C THR A 124 -6.58 11.26 13.68
N ASP A 125 -7.82 11.40 13.21
CA ASP A 125 -8.89 11.97 14.00
C ASP A 125 -9.27 10.99 15.12
N GLU A 126 -9.32 11.46 16.37
CA GLU A 126 -9.69 10.67 17.55
C GLU A 126 -11.18 10.24 17.57
N THR A 127 -11.93 10.53 16.51
CA THR A 127 -13.31 10.13 16.32
C THR A 127 -13.39 8.76 15.66
N ASP A 128 -14.49 8.04 15.91
CA ASP A 128 -14.82 6.79 15.21
C ASP A 128 -14.86 7.02 13.69
N THR A 129 -13.84 6.52 13.00
CA THR A 129 -13.64 6.63 11.55
C THR A 129 -13.78 5.28 10.85
N ASP A 130 -14.21 4.23 11.55
CA ASP A 130 -14.29 2.86 11.04
C ASP A 130 -15.09 2.78 9.73
N SER A 131 -16.22 3.50 9.66
CA SER A 131 -17.04 3.56 8.44
C SER A 131 -16.35 4.28 7.29
N LEU A 132 -15.55 5.31 7.57
CA LEU A 132 -14.78 6.03 6.55
C LEU A 132 -13.60 5.20 6.05
N GLU A 133 -12.97 4.42 6.93
CA GLU A 133 -11.96 3.43 6.59
C GLU A 133 -12.54 2.35 5.68
N GLU A 134 -13.68 1.77 6.04
CA GLU A 134 -14.35 0.76 5.22
C GLU A 134 -14.70 1.31 3.83
N GLU A 135 -15.28 2.51 3.76
CA GLU A 135 -15.60 3.16 2.48
C GLU A 135 -14.35 3.45 1.63
N PHE A 136 -13.28 3.91 2.26
CA PHE A 136 -12.04 4.22 1.57
C PHE A 136 -11.36 2.95 1.03
N THR A 137 -11.24 1.93 1.87
CA THR A 137 -10.62 0.65 1.49
C THR A 137 -11.45 -0.07 0.43
N ALA A 138 -12.78 -0.10 0.55
CA ALA A 138 -13.65 -0.67 -0.49
C ALA A 138 -13.51 0.05 -1.84
N ARG A 139 -13.19 1.35 -1.82
CA ARG A 139 -13.00 2.15 -3.04
C ARG A 139 -11.63 1.96 -3.68
N TYR A 140 -10.56 1.89 -2.87
CA TYR A 140 -9.19 1.96 -3.38
C TYR A 140 -8.40 0.66 -3.28
N PHE A 141 -8.81 -0.29 -2.45
CA PHE A 141 -8.07 -1.52 -2.21
C PHE A 141 -8.79 -2.70 -2.85
N ARG A 142 -8.00 -3.59 -3.46
CA ARG A 142 -8.50 -4.87 -3.99
C ARG A 142 -7.80 -6.02 -3.29
N THR A 143 -8.60 -6.88 -2.68
CA THR A 143 -8.16 -8.09 -1.98
C THR A 143 -8.60 -9.36 -2.71
N GLU A 144 -9.50 -9.24 -3.69
CA GLU A 144 -10.11 -10.37 -4.41
C GLU A 144 -10.00 -10.22 -5.95
N ASP A 145 -10.16 -11.34 -6.67
CA ASP A 145 -10.09 -11.41 -8.14
C ASP A 145 -8.83 -10.71 -8.72
N LEU A 146 -7.69 -10.98 -8.07
CA LEU A 146 -6.41 -10.30 -8.32
C LEU A 146 -5.69 -10.83 -9.57
N TRP A 147 -5.87 -12.11 -9.88
CA TRP A 147 -5.02 -12.86 -10.81
C TRP A 147 -5.61 -12.94 -12.22
N LYS A 148 -4.75 -12.94 -13.23
CA LYS A 148 -5.20 -13.22 -14.61
C LYS A 148 -5.71 -14.65 -14.70
N HIS A 149 -6.90 -14.81 -15.29
CA HIS A 149 -7.49 -16.09 -15.65
C HIS A 149 -6.82 -16.69 -16.89
#